data_AF-A0AAV1HSF3-F1
#
_entry.id   AF-A0AAV1HSF3-F1
#
_cell.length_a   1.000
_cell.length_b   1.000
_cell.length_c   1.000
_cell.angle_alpha   90.00
_cell.angle_beta   90.00
_cell.angle_gamma   90.00
#
_symmetry.space_group_name_H-M   'P 1'
#
loop_
_entity.id
_entity.type
_entity.pdbx_description
1 polymer ?
#
loop_
_entity_poly.entity_id
_entity_poly.type
_entity_poly.pdbx_seq_one_letter_code
_entity_poly.pdbx_strand_id
1 'polypeptide(L)'
;MICFLRSCPHATLQEPLFATEKEKPMSKAWLASHLHLLCQTCGLPPDRYTTHSLRIGAATTAAASTSVATLKLMGRWSSSAYERYLRPGAKDILEAQKAMGAL
;
A
#
# COMPACT_ATOMS: atom_id res chain seq x y z
N MET A 1 13.60 1.01 -18.47
CA MET A 1 13.14 1.88 -17.36
C MET A 1 11.84 2.51 -17.79
N ILE A 2 10.76 2.33 -17.04
CA ILE A 2 9.47 2.93 -17.40
C ILE A 2 9.20 4.11 -16.47
N CYS A 3 9.56 5.32 -16.93
CA CYS A 3 9.41 6.58 -16.20
C CYS A 3 8.05 7.21 -16.50
N PHE A 4 6.98 6.67 -15.91
CA PHE A 4 5.61 7.13 -16.16
C PHE A 4 5.17 8.32 -15.29
N LEU A 5 5.88 8.59 -14.19
CA LEU A 5 5.45 9.53 -13.16
C LEU A 5 6.48 10.64 -12.97
N ARG A 6 6.08 11.89 -13.21
CA ARG A 6 6.90 13.05 -12.87
C ARG A 6 6.61 13.44 -11.43
N SER A 7 7.65 13.41 -10.60
CA SER A 7 7.64 14.04 -9.28
C SER A 7 7.94 15.52 -9.44
N CYS A 8 7.08 16.38 -8.89
CA CYS A 8 7.25 17.83 -8.89
C CYS A 8 7.66 18.29 -7.48
N PRO A 9 8.96 18.21 -7.11
CA PRO A 9 9.40 18.48 -5.73
C PRO A 9 9.24 19.94 -5.30
N HIS A 10 9.07 20.86 -6.25
CA HIS A 10 8.79 22.27 -6.01
C HIS A 10 7.32 22.65 -6.27
N ALA A 11 6.42 21.66 -6.32
CA ALA A 11 4.99 21.92 -6.44
C ALA A 11 4.52 22.81 -5.28
N THR A 12 3.86 23.90 -5.62
CA THR A 12 3.18 24.75 -4.63
C THR A 12 1.96 24.00 -4.04
N LEU A 13 1.38 24.51 -2.94
CA LEU A 13 0.19 23.89 -2.33
C LEU A 13 -1.01 23.76 -3.28
N GLN A 14 -1.03 24.50 -4.39
CA GLN A 14 -2.10 24.45 -5.39
C GLN A 14 -1.78 23.54 -6.58
N GLU A 15 -0.57 23.00 -6.64
CA GLU A 15 -0.11 22.16 -7.74
C GLU A 15 -0.04 20.69 -7.30
N PRO A 16 -0.34 19.74 -8.20
CA PRO A 16 -0.22 18.33 -7.88
C PRO A 16 1.25 17.94 -7.73
N LEU A 17 1.58 17.26 -6.63
CA LEU A 17 2.92 16.67 -6.42
C LEU A 17 3.29 15.66 -7.52
N PHE A 18 2.29 14.99 -8.09
CA PHE A 18 2.44 13.96 -9.10
C PHE A 18 1.70 14.33 -10.38
N ALA A 19 2.45 14.44 -11.48
CA ALA A 19 1.91 14.69 -12.80
C ALA A 19 2.18 13.49 -13.72
N THR A 20 1.20 13.24 -14.59
CA THR A 20 1.36 12.33 -15.72
C THR A 20 2.31 12.94 -16.77
N GLU A 21 2.75 12.14 -17.73
CA GLU A 21 3.55 12.62 -18.87
C GLU A 21 2.91 13.78 -19.65
N LYS A 22 1.59 13.91 -19.57
CA LYS A 22 0.82 14.98 -20.23
C LYS A 22 0.64 16.23 -19.35
N GLU A 23 1.43 16.37 -18.29
CA GLU A 23 1.39 17.45 -17.30
C GLU A 23 0.05 17.61 -16.56
N LYS A 24 -0.79 16.57 -16.60
CA LYS A 24 -2.06 16.53 -15.87
C LYS A 24 -1.87 15.90 -14.49
N PRO A 25 -2.64 16.33 -13.46
CA PRO A 25 -2.69 15.65 -12.18
C PRO A 25 -2.92 14.15 -12.34
N MET A 26 -2.15 13.34 -11.61
CA MET A 26 -2.32 11.88 -11.64
C MET A 26 -3.69 11.47 -11.09
N SER A 27 -4.48 10.76 -11.90
CA SER A 27 -5.78 10.24 -11.49
C SER A 27 -5.69 8.84 -10.87
N LYS A 28 -6.72 8.44 -10.11
CA LYS A 28 -6.85 7.07 -9.60
C LYS A 28 -6.85 6.03 -10.74
N ALA A 29 -7.55 6.31 -11.83
CA ALA A 29 -7.65 5.40 -12.98
C ALA A 29 -6.29 5.22 -13.67
N TRP A 30 -5.52 6.30 -13.79
CA TRP A 30 -4.16 6.27 -14.30
C TRP A 30 -3.29 5.35 -13.45
N LEU A 31 -3.28 5.53 -12.12
CA LEU A 31 -2.50 4.70 -11.20
C LEU A 31 -2.93 3.23 -11.24
N ALA A 32 -4.23 2.96 -11.27
CA ALA A 32 -4.74 1.59 -11.37
C ALA A 32 -4.30 0.88 -12.66
N SER A 33 -4.36 1.59 -13.79
CA SER A 33 -3.92 1.04 -15.10
C SER A 33 -2.42 0.75 -15.11
N HIS A 34 -1.62 1.63 -14.50
CA HIS A 34 -0.17 1.43 -14.39
C HIS A 34 0.18 0.29 -13.44
N LEU A 35 -0.52 0.16 -12.30
CA LEU A 35 -0.37 -0.98 -11.40
C LEU A 35 -0.68 -2.30 -12.11
N HIS A 36 -1.74 -2.33 -12.92
CA HIS A 36 -2.11 -3.50 -13.70
C HIS A 36 -1.02 -3.89 -14.70
N LEU A 37 -0.47 -2.91 -15.43
CA LEU A 37 0.67 -3.12 -16.34
C LEU A 37 1.89 -3.66 -15.59
N LEU A 38 2.23 -3.09 -14.43
CA LEU A 38 3.33 -3.57 -13.61
C LEU A 38 3.13 -5.02 -13.17
N CYS A 39 1.92 -5.39 -12.75
CA CYS A 39 1.59 -6.77 -12.39
C CYS A 39 1.85 -7.71 -13.58
N GLN A 40 1.41 -7.36 -14.79
CA GLN A 40 1.67 -8.15 -16.00
C GLN A 40 3.17 -8.33 -16.24
N THR A 41 3.95 -7.25 -16.16
CA THR A 41 5.39 -7.30 -16.38
C THR A 41 6.14 -8.13 -15.34
N CYS A 42 5.61 -8.22 -14.12
CA CYS A 42 6.15 -9.05 -13.06
C CYS A 42 5.63 -10.51 -13.08
N GLY A 43 4.80 -10.89 -14.06
CA GLY A 43 4.17 -12.21 -14.11
C GLY A 43 3.12 -12.44 -13.02
N LEU A 44 2.58 -11.38 -12.43
CA LEU A 44 1.52 -11.43 -11.42
C LEU A 44 0.14 -11.31 -12.10
N PRO A 45 -0.89 -12.04 -11.61
CA PRO A 45 -2.25 -11.97 -12.14
C PRO A 45 -2.89 -10.61 -11.84
N PRO A 46 -3.02 -9.69 -12.82
CA PRO A 46 -3.35 -8.29 -12.56
C PRO A 46 -4.76 -8.08 -12.00
N ASP A 47 -5.69 -8.97 -12.35
CA ASP A 47 -7.07 -9.03 -11.86
C ASP A 47 -7.16 -9.22 -10.33
N ARG A 48 -6.09 -9.74 -9.71
CA ARG A 48 -6.01 -9.95 -8.25
C ARG A 48 -5.43 -8.76 -7.50
N TYR A 49 -4.93 -7.73 -8.20
CA TYR A 49 -4.28 -6.57 -7.58
C TYR A 49 -4.99 -5.27 -7.93
N THR A 50 -5.25 -4.48 -6.90
CA THR A 50 -5.77 -3.12 -7.02
C THR A 50 -4.89 -2.17 -6.21
N THR A 51 -5.09 -0.86 -6.38
CA THR A 51 -4.40 0.13 -5.53
C THR A 51 -4.74 -0.06 -4.05
N HIS A 52 -5.89 -0.66 -3.73
CA HIS A 52 -6.27 -1.03 -2.38
C HIS A 52 -5.43 -2.19 -1.82
N SER A 53 -5.02 -3.14 -2.67
CA SER A 53 -4.13 -4.24 -2.28
C SER A 53 -2.79 -3.73 -1.73
N LEU A 54 -2.26 -2.64 -2.28
CA LEU A 54 -1.04 -1.98 -1.75
C LEU A 54 -1.26 -1.47 -0.33
N ARG A 55 -2.42 -0.88 -0.04
CA ARG A 55 -2.78 -0.39 1.30
C ARG A 55 -2.94 -1.53 2.30
N ILE A 56 -3.52 -2.67 1.89
CA ILE A 56 -3.59 -3.91 2.69
C ILE A 56 -2.18 -4.42 3.03
N GLY A 57 -1.30 -4.49 2.03
CA GLY A 57 0.09 -4.92 2.21
C GLY A 57 0.86 -4.01 3.17
N ALA A 58 0.73 -2.68 3.01
CA ALA A 58 1.35 -1.71 3.90
C ALA A 58 0.83 -1.82 5.34
N ALA A 59 -0.48 -1.98 5.52
CA ALA A 59 -1.09 -2.16 6.84
C ALA A 59 -0.60 -3.44 7.53
N THR A 60 -0.58 -4.56 6.79
CA THR A 60 -0.12 -5.86 7.27
C THR A 60 1.35 -5.81 7.66
N THR A 61 2.19 -5.19 6.83
CA THR A 61 3.63 -5.06 7.11
C THR A 61 3.89 -4.17 8.32
N ALA A 62 3.21 -3.02 8.42
CA ALA A 62 3.38 -2.11 9.54
C ALA A 62 2.91 -2.74 10.87
N ALA A 63 1.85 -3.55 10.85
CA ALA A 63 1.36 -4.24 12.04
C ALA A 63 2.38 -5.20 12.66
N ALA A 64 3.32 -5.74 11.87
CA ALA A 64 4.39 -6.60 12.37
C ALA A 64 5.51 -5.83 13.09
N SER A 65 5.63 -4.52 12.86
CA SER A 65 6.77 -3.71 13.33
C SER A 65 6.38 -2.48 14.16
N THR A 66 5.09 -2.26 14.43
CA THR A 66 4.62 -1.04 15.10
C THR A 66 3.43 -1.28 16.02
N SER A 67 3.17 -0.31 16.90
CA SER A 67 2.01 -0.35 17.79
C SER A 67 0.71 -0.12 17.02
N VAL A 68 -0.42 -0.64 17.54
CA VAL A 68 -1.75 -0.38 16.96
C VAL A 68 -2.05 1.12 16.88
N ALA A 69 -1.64 1.92 17.86
CA ALA A 69 -1.84 3.38 17.84
C ALA A 69 -1.11 4.04 16.66
N THR A 70 0.15 3.66 16.44
CA THR A 70 0.95 4.15 15.32
C THR A 70 0.38 3.68 13.97
N LEU A 71 -0.01 2.41 13.87
CA LEU A 71 -0.65 1.86 12.68
C LEU A 71 -1.93 2.64 12.31
N LYS A 72 -2.78 2.92 13.30
CA LYS A 72 -3.99 3.73 13.14
C LYS A 72 -3.67 5.14 12.63
N LEU A 73 -2.64 5.78 13.16
CA LEU A 73 -2.20 7.11 12.71
C LEU A 73 -1.67 7.07 11.27
N MET A 74 -0.81 6.12 10.94
CA MET A 74 -0.24 5.94 9.59
C MET A 74 -1.35 5.71 8.54
N GLY A 75 -2.34 4.88 8.87
CA GLY A 75 -3.45 4.60 7.97
C GLY A 75 -4.62 5.57 8.08
N ARG A 76 -4.60 6.55 8.98
CA ARG A 76 -5.75 7.45 9.23
C ARG A 76 -7.03 6.71 9.62
N TRP A 77 -6.93 5.68 10.46
CA TRP A 77 -8.08 4.94 11.00
C TRP A 77 -8.47 5.48 12.38
N SER A 78 -9.73 5.89 12.55
CA SER A 78 -10.28 6.25 13.87
C SER A 78 -10.80 5.04 14.64
N SER A 79 -11.26 3.99 13.95
CA SER A 79 -11.87 2.78 14.53
C SER A 79 -11.03 1.52 14.31
N SER A 80 -11.59 0.35 14.65
CA SER A 80 -11.05 -0.99 14.36
C SER A 80 -11.11 -1.39 12.87
N ALA A 81 -11.51 -0.49 11.97
CA ALA A 81 -11.57 -0.77 10.53
C ALA A 81 -10.24 -1.27 9.91
N TYR A 82 -9.10 -0.98 10.55
CA TYR A 82 -7.78 -1.46 10.15
C TYR A 82 -7.64 -2.99 10.23
N GLU A 83 -8.37 -3.66 11.13
CA GLU A 83 -8.30 -5.12 11.32
C GLU A 83 -8.66 -5.87 10.02
N ARG A 84 -9.60 -5.32 9.25
CA ARG A 84 -9.98 -5.87 7.93
C ARG A 84 -8.88 -5.80 6.89
N TYR A 85 -7.83 -5.02 7.12
CA TYR A 85 -6.66 -4.93 6.24
C TYR A 85 -5.54 -5.89 6.65
N LEU A 86 -5.56 -6.43 7.87
CA LEU A 86 -4.52 -7.34 8.33
C LEU A 86 -4.69 -8.71 7.68
N ARG A 87 -3.63 -9.19 7.05
CA ARG A 87 -3.55 -10.51 6.42
C ARG A 87 -2.26 -11.20 6.88
N PRO A 88 -2.17 -11.62 8.16
CA PRO A 88 -0.97 -12.29 8.67
C PRO A 88 -0.71 -13.57 7.87
N GLY A 89 0.55 -13.79 7.52
CA GLY A 89 0.99 -14.99 6.84
C GLY A 89 1.11 -16.18 7.80
N ALA A 90 1.23 -17.38 7.25
CA ALA A 90 1.42 -18.59 8.05
C ALA A 90 2.64 -18.52 8.99
N LYS A 91 3.72 -17.84 8.56
CA LYS A 91 4.90 -17.60 9.39
C LYS A 91 4.59 -16.72 10.60
N ASP A 92 3.86 -15.62 10.40
CA ASP A 92 3.49 -14.70 11.48
C ASP A 92 2.64 -15.43 12.54
N ILE A 93 1.71 -16.27 12.08
CA ILE A 93 0.86 -17.09 12.96
C ILE A 93 1.71 -18.11 13.73
N LEU A 94 2.65 -18.79 13.05
CA LEU A 94 3.51 -19.78 13.69
C LEU A 94 4.41 -19.16 14.77
N GLU A 95 5.01 -18.00 14.50
CA GLU A 95 5.85 -17.31 15.48
C GLU A 95 5.02 -16.82 16.67
N ALA A 96 3.80 -16.32 16.45
CA ALA A 96 2.89 -15.98 17.54
C ALA A 96 2.53 -17.19 18.39
N GLN A 97 2.28 -18.36 17.77
CA GLN A 97 2.00 -19.62 18.49
C GLN A 97 3.19 -20.07 19.34
N LYS A 98 4.41 -20.00 18.83
CA LYS A 98 5.63 -20.32 19.59
C LYS A 98 5.80 -19.40 20.80
N ALA A 99 5.57 -18.09 20.63
CA ALA A 99 5.67 -17.13 21.71
C ALA A 99 4.65 -17.40 22.83
N MET A 100 3.44 -17.85 22.49
CA MET A 100 2.42 -18.23 23.48
C MET A 100 2.78 -19.50 24.26
N GLY A 101 3.42 -20.48 23.62
CA GLY A 101 3.83 -21.74 24.27
C GLY A 101 5.13 -21.64 25.08
N ALA A 102 5.82 -20.51 25.05
CA ALA A 102 7.04 -20.24 25.82
C ALA A 102 6.78 -19.53 27.16
N LEU A 103 5.52 -19.23 27.47
CA LEU A 103 5.02 -18.74 28.75
C LEU A 103 4.57 -19.91 29.63
#